data_AF-A0A845K552-F1
#
_entry.id   AF-A0A845K552-F1
#
_cell.length_a   1.000
_cell.length_b   1.000
_cell.length_c   1.000
_cell.angle_alpha   90.00
_cell.angle_beta   90.00
_cell.angle_gamma   90.00
#
_symmetry.space_group_name_H-M   'P 1'
#
loop_
_entity.id
_entity.type
_entity.pdbx_description
1 polymer ?
#
loop_
_entity_poly.entity_id
_entity_poly.type
_entity_poly.pdbx_seq_one_letter_code
_entity_poly.pdbx_strand_id
1 'polypeptide(L)' 'SLDQSLQALEEDHEFLLKGDVFTQDIIETWVEYKRENEIDPLRLRPHPLEFEMYYDC' A
#
# COMPACT_ATOMS: atom_id res chain seq x y z
N SER A 1 -7.13 -2.31 -4.69
CA SER A 1 -6.03 -1.34 -4.84
C SER A 1 -4.83 -1.82 -4.03
N LEU A 2 -3.63 -1.24 -4.21
CA LEU A 2 -2.46 -1.62 -3.40
C LEU A 2 -2.76 -1.48 -1.89
N ASP A 3 -3.41 -0.38 -1.50
CA ASP A 3 -3.84 -0.14 -0.12
C ASP A 3 -4.77 -1.24 0.43
N GLN A 4 -5.78 -1.66 -0.36
CA GLN A 4 -6.67 -2.77 0.02
C GLN A 4 -5.94 -4.11 0.12
N SER A 5 -4.94 -4.35 -0.73
CA SER A 5 -4.13 -5.56 -0.67
C SER A 5 -3.24 -5.58 0.59
N LEU A 6 -2.71 -4.43 1.02
CA LEU A 6 -1.97 -4.32 2.27
C LEU A 6 -2.88 -4.50 3.48
N GLN A 7 -4.11 -3.98 3.43
CA GLN A 7 -5.09 -4.17 4.50
C GLN A 7 -5.51 -5.64 4.65
N ALA A 8 -5.74 -6.33 3.52
CA ALA A 8 -5.99 -7.78 3.55
C ALA A 8 -4.79 -8.57 4.07
N LEU A 9 -3.56 -8.12 3.76
CA LEU A 9 -2.34 -8.72 4.30
C LEU A 9 -2.23 -8.52 5.81
N GLU A 10 -2.54 -7.33 6.34
CA GLU A 10 -2.60 -7.08 7.78
C GLU A 10 -3.64 -7.96 8.48
N GLU A 11 -4.81 -8.17 7.85
CA GLU A 11 -5.92 -8.97 8.42
C GLU A 11 -5.67 -10.48 8.37
N ASP A 12 -4.94 -10.99 7.36
CA ASP A 12 -4.70 -12.42 7.15
C ASP A 12 -3.22 -12.72 6.85
N HIS A 13 -2.31 -12.43 7.78
CA HIS A 13 -0.88 -12.80 7.65
C HIS A 13 -0.49 -14.05 8.47
N GLU A 14 -1.43 -14.66 9.18
CA GLU A 14 -1.16 -15.77 10.10
C GLU A 14 -0.63 -17.02 9.36
N PHE A 15 -1.00 -17.18 8.09
CA PHE A 15 -0.48 -18.25 7.24
C PHE A 15 1.00 -18.05 6.85
N LEU A 16 1.51 -16.81 6.84
CA LEU A 16 2.90 -16.48 6.52
C LEU A 16 3.82 -16.66 7.73
N LEU A 17 3.28 -16.49 8.95
CA LEU A 17 4.00 -16.73 10.20
C LEU A 17 4.20 -18.23 10.50
N LYS A 18 3.41 -19.10 9.89
CA LYS A 18 3.54 -20.56 10.11
C LYS A 18 4.86 -21.09 9.54
N GLY A 19 5.71 -21.57 10.46
CA GLY A 19 6.97 -22.20 10.12
C GLY A 19 8.16 -21.25 10.05
N ASP A 20 8.06 -20.05 10.66
CA ASP A 20 9.13 -19.03 10.66
C ASP A 20 9.60 -18.63 9.25
N VAL A 21 8.70 -18.75 8.26
CA VAL A 21 9.00 -18.38 6.87
C VAL A 21 9.08 -16.86 6.75
N PHE A 22 8.19 -16.16 7.47
CA PHE A 22 8.20 -14.72 7.64
C PHE A 22 8.03 -14.39 9.11
N THR A 23 8.83 -13.44 9.60
CA THR A 23 8.69 -12.87 10.92
C THR A 23 7.73 -11.67 10.86
N GLN A 24 7.01 -11.43 11.96
CA GLN A 24 5.98 -10.39 12.03
C GLN A 24 6.54 -8.99 11.77
N ASP A 25 7.76 -8.72 12.26
CA ASP A 25 8.49 -7.46 12.07
C ASP A 25 8.76 -7.14 10.58
N ILE A 26 9.07 -8.15 9.76
CA ILE A 26 9.28 -7.98 8.32
C ILE A 26 7.96 -7.62 7.63
N ILE A 27 6.85 -8.24 8.03
CA ILE A 27 5.53 -7.96 7.43
C ILE A 27 5.10 -6.53 7.75
N GLU A 28 5.21 -6.11 9.01
CA GLU A 28 4.91 -4.74 9.45
C GLU A 28 5.80 -3.72 8.72
N THR A 29 7.11 -3.93 8.71
CA THR A 29 8.07 -3.03 8.03
C THR A 29 7.79 -2.95 6.52
N TRP A 30 7.42 -4.06 5.89
CA TRP A 30 7.11 -4.09 4.47
C TRP A 30 5.84 -3.32 4.13
N VAL A 31 4.80 -3.48 4.95
CA VAL A 31 3.54 -2.76 4.78
C VAL A 31 3.77 -1.26 4.94
N GLU A 32 4.51 -0.86 5.97
CA GLU A 32 4.83 0.54 6.25
C GLU A 32 5.65 1.16 5.11
N TYR A 33 6.70 0.47 4.65
CA TYR A 33 7.51 0.89 3.50
C TYR A 33 6.65 1.12 2.24
N LYS A 34 5.71 0.22 1.95
CA LYS A 34 4.82 0.31 0.78
C LYS A 34 3.81 1.44 0.91
N ARG A 35 3.29 1.72 2.11
CA ARG A 35 2.41 2.88 2.34
C ARG A 35 3.16 4.19 2.11
N GLU A 36 4.32 4.37 2.75
CA GLU A 36 5.06 5.62 2.71
C GLU A 36 5.72 5.92 1.35
N ASN A 37 6.28 4.90 0.68
CA ASN A 37 7.07 5.13 -0.54
C ASN A 37 6.28 4.97 -1.84
N GLU A 38 5.15 4.25 -1.82
CA GLU A 38 4.38 3.97 -3.04
C GLU A 38 2.98 4.58 -2.99
N ILE A 39 2.25 4.41 -1.89
CA ILE A 39 0.84 4.86 -1.80
C ILE A 39 0.74 6.37 -1.56
N ASP A 40 1.42 6.89 -0.54
CA ASP A 40 1.32 8.31 -0.18
C ASP A 40 1.82 9.24 -1.29
N PRO A 41 2.96 8.98 -1.96
CA PRO A 41 3.43 9.81 -3.05
C PRO A 41 2.54 9.74 -4.29
N LEU A 42 1.79 8.65 -4.47
CA LEU A 42 0.80 8.53 -5.54
C LEU A 42 -0.46 9.37 -5.22
N ARG A 43 -0.92 9.36 -3.96
CA ARG A 43 -2.09 10.15 -3.53
C ARG A 43 -1.83 11.65 -3.48
N LEU A 44 -0.60 12.05 -3.16
CA LEU A 44 -0.21 13.46 -3.04
C LEU A 44 0.09 14.12 -4.40
N ARG A 45 0.35 13.33 -5.45
CA ARG A 45 0.64 13.86 -6.78
C ARG A 45 -0.64 13.91 -7.61
N PRO A 46 -1.05 15.09 -8.10
CA PRO A 46 -2.18 15.18 -9.01
C PRO A 46 -1.85 14.42 -10.29
N HIS A 47 -2.78 13.59 -10.73
CA HIS A 47 -2.63 12.79 -11.93
C HIS A 47 -2.89 13.67 -13.16
N PRO A 48 -2.13 13.56 -14.27
CA PRO A 48 -2.32 14.41 -15.45
C PRO A 48 -3.76 14.40 -16.01
N LEU A 49 -4.46 13.27 -15.88
CA LEU A 49 -5.87 13.14 -16.25
C LEU A 49 -6.80 14.03 -15.41
N GLU A 50 -6.46 14.30 -14.14
CA GLU A 50 -7.24 15.21 -13.28
C GLU A 50 -7.16 16.65 -13.82
N PHE A 51 -6.02 17.07 -14.39
CA PHE A 51 -5.93 18.37 -15.06
C PHE A 51 -6.85 18.43 -16.28
N GLU A 52 -6.88 17.41 -17.14
CA GLU A 52 -7.78 17.37 -18.30
C GLU A 52 -9.26 17.43 -17.89
N MET A 53 -9.65 16.74 -16.81
CA MET A 53 -11.03 16.71 -16.33
C MET A 53 -11.50 18.02 -15.67
N TYR A 54 -10.61 18.75 -15.00
CA TYR A 54 -10.99 19.90 -14.18
C TYR A 54 -10.56 21.26 -14.75
N TYR A 55 -9.72 21.31 -15.78
CA TYR A 55 -9.18 22.57 -16.31
C TYR A 55 -10.12 23.30 -17.30
N ASP A 56 -11.00 22.58 -18.01
CA ASP A 56 -11.92 23.16 -19.02
C ASP A 56 -13.35 23.44 -18.49
N CYS A 57 -13.53 23.58 -17.17
CA CYS A 57 -14.81 23.93 -16.54
C CYS A 57 -15.09 25.45 -16.51
#